data_AF-A0A9N7KWB8-F1
#
_entry.id   AF-A0A9N7KWB8-F1
#
_cell.length_a   1.000
_cell.length_b   1.000
_cell.length_c   1.000
_cell.angle_alpha   90.00
_cell.angle_beta   90.00
_cell.angle_gamma   90.00
#
_symmetry.space_group_name_H-M   'P 1'
#
loop_
_entity.id
_entity.type
_entity.pdbx_description
1 polymer ?
#
loop_
_entity_poly.entity_id
_entity_poly.type
_entity_poly.pdbx_seq_one_letter_code
_entity_poly.pdbx_strand_id
1 'polypeptide(L)'
;MSSIYWRAITVACAVAMAAPACHADWNTLRFALDEARSRLDRIAKSSDFEEAKDNARRAKNALEDAAMAASDINCPSAYSELDNAATRARRARDAPDVDEFSDNYRRAVRGFNDAIGYLRQCSKA
;
A
#
# COMPACT_ATOMS: atom_id res chain seq x y z
N MET A 1 59.59 38.70 18.54
CA MET A 1 58.30 38.64 19.27
C MET A 1 57.31 38.02 18.28
N SER A 2 57.08 36.71 18.32
CA SER A 2 55.99 36.06 19.11
C SER A 2 54.64 36.63 18.66
N SER A 3 53.63 35.92 18.17
CA SER A 3 53.10 34.59 18.49
C SER A 3 51.96 34.33 17.46
N ILE A 4 51.86 33.19 16.78
CA ILE A 4 51.09 31.99 17.18
C ILE A 4 49.60 31.98 16.74
N TYR A 5 49.32 31.10 15.75
CA TYR A 5 48.12 30.28 15.45
C TYR A 5 46.81 31.03 15.08
N TRP A 6 46.04 30.65 14.05
CA TRP A 6 45.39 29.35 13.88
C TRP A 6 45.02 29.08 12.41
N ARG A 7 45.22 27.83 12.00
CA ARG A 7 44.56 27.20 10.85
C ARG A 7 43.09 26.95 11.20
N ALA A 8 42.18 27.22 10.27
CA ALA A 8 40.89 26.54 10.17
C ALA A 8 40.71 26.28 8.67
N ILE A 9 41.10 25.12 8.14
CA ILE A 9 40.34 23.86 8.15
C ILE A 9 38.87 24.09 7.72
N THR A 10 38.70 23.98 6.41
CA THR A 10 37.64 23.29 5.67
C THR A 10 36.43 22.81 6.48
N VAL A 11 35.23 23.27 6.11
CA VAL A 11 34.09 22.38 5.95
C VAL A 11 33.48 22.68 4.59
N ALA A 12 33.93 21.90 3.60
CA ALA A 12 33.20 21.74 2.36
C ALA A 12 31.77 21.29 2.73
N CYS A 13 30.79 21.94 2.13
CA CYS A 13 29.39 21.60 2.23
C CYS A 13 29.24 20.13 1.82
N ALA A 14 29.18 19.23 2.81
CA ALA A 14 28.81 17.85 2.57
C ALA A 14 27.39 17.89 2.03
N VAL A 15 27.24 17.53 0.76
CA VAL A 15 25.96 17.26 0.13
C VAL A 15 25.40 16.01 0.82
N ALA A 16 24.88 16.20 2.02
CA ALA A 16 23.91 15.29 2.57
C ALA A 16 22.72 15.40 1.63
N MET A 17 22.54 14.37 0.81
CA MET A 17 21.25 14.11 0.18
C MET A 17 20.26 13.91 1.33
N ALA A 18 19.74 15.02 1.85
CA ALA A 18 18.49 15.03 2.58
C ALA A 18 17.49 14.58 1.53
N ALA A 19 17.26 13.27 1.48
CA ALA A 19 16.02 12.73 0.94
C ALA A 19 14.93 13.65 1.51
N PRO A 20 14.04 14.21 0.67
CA PRO A 20 12.85 14.81 1.23
C PRO A 20 12.29 13.74 2.17
N ALA A 21 12.17 14.07 3.46
CA ALA A 21 11.38 13.27 4.35
C ALA A 21 9.97 13.36 3.77
N CYS A 22 9.67 12.48 2.81
CA CYS A 22 8.33 12.15 2.40
C CYS A 22 7.65 11.90 3.74
N HIS A 23 6.78 12.81 4.14
CA HIS A 23 5.87 12.53 5.23
C HIS A 23 5.08 11.33 4.73
N ALA A 24 5.54 10.16 5.14
CA ALA A 24 4.88 8.90 4.93
C ALA A 24 3.49 9.06 5.55
N ASP A 25 2.49 9.38 4.73
CA ASP A 25 1.17 9.69 5.24
C ASP A 25 0.40 8.39 5.50
N TRP A 26 0.68 7.83 6.67
CA TRP A 26 -0.06 6.70 7.23
C TRP A 26 -1.56 6.96 7.30
N ASN A 27 -2.03 8.22 7.29
CA ASN A 27 -3.47 8.51 7.24
C ASN A 27 -4.06 8.18 5.88
N THR A 28 -3.44 8.63 4.78
CA THR A 28 -3.86 8.27 3.41
C THR A 28 -3.89 6.76 3.23
N LEU A 29 -2.83 6.07 3.67
CA LEU A 29 -2.81 4.61 3.64
C LEU A 29 -3.96 3.99 4.46
N ARG A 30 -4.18 4.47 5.70
CA ARG A 30 -5.26 3.96 6.56
C ARG A 30 -6.63 4.12 5.90
N PHE A 31 -6.93 5.28 5.32
CA PHE A 31 -8.20 5.50 4.64
C PHE A 31 -8.40 4.55 3.45
N ALA A 32 -7.35 4.34 2.64
CA ALA A 32 -7.40 3.41 1.52
C ALA A 32 -7.60 1.95 1.97
N LEU A 33 -6.92 1.52 3.05
CA LEU A 33 -7.09 0.19 3.63
C LEU A 33 -8.48 -0.02 4.23
N ASP A 34 -9.02 0.98 4.93
CA ASP A 34 -10.36 0.94 5.50
C ASP A 34 -11.42 0.83 4.39
N GLU A 35 -11.26 1.57 3.29
CA GLU A 35 -12.13 1.44 2.13
C GLU A 35 -12.00 0.07 1.47
N ALA A 36 -10.77 -0.38 1.18
CA ALA A 36 -10.52 -1.69 0.57
C ALA A 36 -11.18 -2.81 1.39
N ARG A 37 -10.99 -2.81 2.71
CA ARG A 37 -11.62 -3.76 3.63
C ARG A 37 -13.14 -3.69 3.57
N SER A 38 -13.71 -2.49 3.64
CA SER A 38 -15.16 -2.28 3.57
C SER A 38 -15.75 -2.87 2.28
N ARG A 39 -15.09 -2.69 1.13
CA ARG A 39 -15.53 -3.27 -0.15
C ARG A 39 -15.39 -4.80 -0.16
N LEU A 40 -14.26 -5.34 0.30
CA LEU A 40 -14.04 -6.79 0.39
C LEU A 40 -15.05 -7.48 1.33
N ASP A 41 -15.42 -6.83 2.43
CA ASP A 41 -16.43 -7.31 3.37
C ASP A 41 -17.85 -7.25 2.77
N ARG A 42 -18.14 -6.27 1.91
CA ARG A 42 -19.43 -6.18 1.19
C ARG A 42 -19.58 -7.29 0.17
N ILE A 43 -18.50 -7.68 -0.52
CA ILE A 43 -18.52 -8.83 -1.43
C ILE A 43 -18.99 -10.09 -0.70
N ALA A 44 -18.44 -10.38 0.48
CA ALA A 44 -18.82 -11.55 1.28
C ALA A 44 -20.29 -11.57 1.73
N LYS A 45 -20.92 -10.40 1.79
CA LYS A 45 -22.31 -10.21 2.25
C LYS A 45 -23.30 -10.05 1.12
N SER A 46 -22.82 -9.88 -0.11
CA SER A 46 -23.69 -9.68 -1.26
C SER A 46 -24.32 -11.00 -1.68
N SER A 47 -25.62 -10.96 -1.93
CA SER A 47 -26.37 -12.08 -2.52
C SER A 47 -26.51 -11.96 -4.03
N ASP A 48 -26.06 -10.85 -4.62
CA ASP A 48 -26.18 -10.54 -6.04
C ASP A 48 -24.79 -10.53 -6.70
N PHE A 49 -24.66 -11.27 -7.80
CA PHE A 49 -23.36 -11.45 -8.44
C PHE A 49 -22.82 -10.16 -9.06
N GLU A 50 -23.69 -9.32 -9.62
CA GLU A 50 -23.28 -8.06 -10.24
C GLU A 50 -22.94 -6.99 -9.19
N GLU A 51 -23.66 -6.95 -8.07
CA GLU A 51 -23.27 -6.15 -6.90
C GLU A 51 -21.90 -6.58 -6.36
N ALA A 52 -21.64 -7.90 -6.29
CA ALA A 52 -20.35 -8.42 -5.87
C ALA A 52 -19.22 -7.96 -6.83
N LYS A 53 -19.47 -7.97 -8.14
CA LYS A 53 -18.52 -7.46 -9.16
C LYS A 53 -18.30 -5.95 -9.08
N ASP A 54 -19.35 -5.15 -8.82
CA ASP A 54 -19.16 -3.71 -8.58
C ASP A 54 -18.34 -3.44 -7.32
N ASN A 55 -18.58 -4.18 -6.23
CA ASN A 55 -17.75 -4.07 -5.04
C ASN A 55 -16.32 -4.54 -5.30
N ALA A 56 -16.08 -5.56 -6.13
CA ALA A 56 -14.74 -5.98 -6.54
C ALA A 56 -14.01 -4.89 -7.33
N ARG A 57 -14.70 -4.19 -8.24
CA ARG A 57 -14.17 -3.01 -8.95
C ARG A 57 -13.76 -1.89 -7.99
N ARG A 58 -14.60 -1.59 -6.99
CA ARG A 58 -14.29 -0.57 -5.99
C ARG A 58 -13.13 -1.00 -5.06
N ALA A 59 -13.10 -2.27 -4.67
CA ALA A 59 -12.01 -2.84 -3.90
C ALA A 59 -10.68 -2.73 -4.65
N LYS A 60 -10.64 -3.05 -5.95
CA LYS A 60 -9.46 -2.87 -6.81
C LYS A 60 -8.91 -1.45 -6.70
N ASN A 61 -9.75 -0.43 -6.90
CA ASN A 61 -9.27 0.96 -6.88
C ASN A 61 -8.72 1.33 -5.49
N ALA A 62 -9.41 0.97 -4.41
CA ALA A 62 -8.92 1.24 -3.05
C ALA A 62 -7.62 0.47 -2.72
N LEU A 63 -7.44 -0.73 -3.27
CA LEU A 63 -6.20 -1.50 -3.14
C LEU A 63 -5.04 -0.87 -3.93
N GLU A 64 -5.30 -0.32 -5.12
CA GLU A 64 -4.31 0.45 -5.90
C GLU A 64 -3.90 1.72 -5.15
N ASP A 65 -4.87 2.47 -4.59
CA ASP A 65 -4.59 3.65 -3.77
C ASP A 65 -3.76 3.28 -2.53
N ALA A 66 -4.10 2.18 -1.87
CA ALA A 66 -3.34 1.66 -0.74
C ALA A 66 -1.93 1.21 -1.15
N ALA A 67 -1.77 0.59 -2.32
CA ALA A 67 -0.47 0.19 -2.84
C ALA A 67 0.42 1.43 -3.08
N MET A 68 -0.11 2.45 -3.76
CA MET A 68 0.62 3.70 -3.98
C MET A 68 1.03 4.36 -2.65
N ALA A 69 0.10 4.44 -1.69
CA ALA A 69 0.42 4.96 -0.36
C ALA A 69 1.47 4.09 0.37
N ALA A 70 1.43 2.77 0.23
CA ALA A 70 2.43 1.86 0.78
C ALA A 70 3.82 2.08 0.15
N SER A 71 3.88 2.40 -1.15
CA SER A 71 5.10 2.79 -1.84
C SER A 71 5.63 4.13 -1.32
N ASP A 72 4.76 5.11 -1.10
CA ASP A 72 5.14 6.45 -0.61
C ASP A 72 5.73 6.40 0.81
N ILE A 73 5.28 5.46 1.64
CA ILE A 73 5.85 5.22 2.99
C ILE A 73 7.05 4.27 2.97
N ASN A 74 7.58 3.92 1.79
CA ASN A 74 8.70 3.02 1.59
C ASN A 74 8.51 1.62 2.22
N CYS A 75 7.31 1.04 2.08
CA CYS A 75 7.00 -0.32 2.51
C CYS A 75 6.79 -1.27 1.31
N PRO A 76 7.88 -1.75 0.67
CA PRO A 76 7.82 -2.45 -0.61
C PRO A 76 7.08 -3.80 -0.56
N SER A 77 7.20 -4.55 0.54
CA SER A 77 6.47 -5.81 0.70
C SER A 77 4.96 -5.58 0.80
N ALA A 78 4.52 -4.52 1.48
CA ALA A 78 3.10 -4.17 1.53
C ALA A 78 2.59 -3.67 0.18
N TYR A 79 3.37 -2.83 -0.51
CA TYR A 79 3.07 -2.41 -1.88
C TYR A 79 2.83 -3.61 -2.80
N SER A 80 3.76 -4.57 -2.81
CA SER A 80 3.69 -5.76 -3.66
C SER A 80 2.43 -6.59 -3.40
N GLU A 81 2.06 -6.79 -2.13
CA GLU A 81 0.87 -7.57 -1.79
C GLU A 81 -0.44 -6.82 -2.08
N LEU A 82 -0.48 -5.49 -1.89
CA LEU A 82 -1.64 -4.67 -2.23
C LEU A 82 -1.85 -4.61 -3.74
N ASP A 83 -0.79 -4.48 -4.53
CA ASP A 83 -0.86 -4.50 -6.00
C ASP A 83 -1.32 -5.87 -6.54
N ASN A 84 -0.80 -6.96 -5.97
CA ASN A 84 -1.28 -8.31 -6.29
C ASN A 84 -2.76 -8.46 -5.90
N ALA A 85 -3.17 -8.02 -4.71
CA ALA A 85 -4.56 -8.04 -4.28
C ALA A 85 -5.46 -7.23 -5.22
N ALA A 86 -5.03 -6.04 -5.67
CA ALA A 86 -5.75 -5.24 -6.65
C ALA A 86 -5.92 -5.99 -7.99
N THR A 87 -4.85 -6.63 -8.47
CA THR A 87 -4.88 -7.48 -9.66
C THR A 87 -5.89 -8.61 -9.53
N ARG A 88 -5.99 -9.24 -8.34
CA ARG A 88 -6.98 -10.28 -8.06
C ARG A 88 -8.40 -9.73 -7.98
N ALA A 89 -8.61 -8.58 -7.36
CA ALA A 89 -9.91 -7.90 -7.33
C ALA A 89 -10.38 -7.53 -8.74
N ARG A 90 -9.47 -7.08 -9.62
CA ARG A 90 -9.77 -6.86 -11.04
C ARG A 90 -10.21 -8.15 -11.74
N ARG A 91 -9.49 -9.26 -11.54
CA ARG A 91 -9.88 -10.55 -12.12
C ARG A 91 -11.23 -11.05 -11.57
N ALA A 92 -11.52 -10.82 -10.30
CA ALA A 92 -12.83 -11.14 -9.73
C ALA A 92 -13.94 -10.34 -10.44
N ARG A 93 -13.75 -9.02 -10.66
CA ARG A 93 -14.70 -8.20 -11.45
C ARG A 93 -14.93 -8.79 -12.85
N ASP A 94 -13.88 -9.26 -13.49
CA ASP A 94 -13.89 -9.78 -14.86
C ASP A 94 -14.32 -11.24 -14.99
N ALA A 95 -14.57 -11.91 -13.87
CA ALA A 95 -14.92 -13.30 -13.86
C ALA A 95 -16.23 -13.56 -14.62
N PRO A 96 -16.26 -14.58 -15.50
CA PRO A 96 -17.47 -14.96 -16.23
C PRO A 96 -18.49 -15.68 -15.35
N ASP A 97 -18.04 -16.28 -14.24
CA ASP A 97 -18.85 -17.08 -13.33
C ASP A 97 -18.47 -16.88 -11.86
N VAL A 98 -19.31 -17.44 -10.98
CA VAL A 98 -19.19 -17.31 -9.52
C VAL A 98 -17.98 -18.07 -8.96
N ASP A 99 -17.54 -19.13 -9.62
CA ASP A 99 -16.42 -19.95 -9.16
C ASP A 99 -15.09 -19.21 -9.38
N GLU A 100 -14.87 -18.68 -10.58
CA GLU A 100 -13.69 -17.84 -10.89
C GLU A 100 -13.70 -16.54 -10.08
N PHE A 101 -14.88 -15.94 -9.90
CA PHE A 101 -15.05 -14.78 -9.02
C PHE A 101 -14.58 -15.11 -7.60
N SER A 102 -15.07 -16.21 -7.05
CA SER A 102 -14.80 -16.60 -5.67
C SER A 102 -13.34 -16.95 -5.43
N ASP A 103 -12.67 -17.62 -6.37
CA ASP A 103 -11.23 -17.90 -6.27
C ASP A 103 -10.41 -16.60 -6.28
N ASN A 104 -10.67 -15.71 -7.24
CA ASN A 104 -9.95 -14.45 -7.33
C ASN A 104 -10.23 -13.54 -6.12
N TYR A 105 -11.47 -13.46 -5.65
CA TYR A 105 -11.85 -12.74 -4.44
C TYR A 105 -11.08 -13.25 -3.21
N ARG A 106 -11.05 -14.57 -2.97
CA ARG A 106 -10.32 -15.17 -1.84
C ARG A 106 -8.82 -14.88 -1.92
N ARG A 107 -8.25 -14.84 -3.13
CA ARG A 107 -6.85 -14.45 -3.34
C ARG A 107 -6.62 -12.97 -3.06
N ALA A 108 -7.55 -12.08 -3.44
CA ALA A 108 -7.49 -10.67 -3.11
C ALA A 108 -7.52 -10.42 -1.59
N VAL A 109 -8.42 -11.10 -0.87
CA VAL A 109 -8.50 -11.02 0.60
C VAL A 109 -7.22 -11.52 1.27
N ARG A 110 -6.62 -12.61 0.78
CA ARG A 110 -5.32 -13.10 1.29
C ARG A 110 -4.22 -12.07 1.10
N GLY A 111 -4.03 -11.55 -0.11
CA GLY A 111 -3.01 -10.52 -0.37
C GLY A 111 -3.23 -9.26 0.48
N PHE A 112 -4.49 -8.82 0.64
CA PHE A 112 -4.80 -7.71 1.54
C PHE A 112 -4.37 -8.01 3.00
N ASN A 113 -4.68 -9.18 3.53
CA ASN A 113 -4.31 -9.54 4.90
C ASN A 113 -2.79 -9.69 5.09
N ASP A 114 -2.09 -10.26 4.11
CA ASP A 114 -0.63 -10.38 4.12
C ASP A 114 0.01 -8.99 4.09
N ALA A 115 -0.51 -8.07 3.27
CA ALA A 115 -0.09 -6.67 3.25
C ALA A 115 -0.23 -5.99 4.62
N ILE A 116 -1.36 -6.18 5.32
CA ILE A 116 -1.52 -5.67 6.69
C ILE A 116 -0.42 -6.21 7.63
N GLY A 117 -0.04 -7.48 7.45
CA GLY A 117 1.08 -8.09 8.17
C GLY A 117 2.41 -7.39 7.92
N TYR A 118 2.71 -7.05 6.66
CA TYR A 118 3.92 -6.30 6.29
C TYR A 118 3.88 -4.85 6.77
N LEU A 119 2.74 -4.17 6.67
CA LEU A 119 2.59 -2.79 7.16
C LEU A 119 2.85 -2.68 8.67
N ARG A 120 2.43 -3.66 9.47
CA ARG A 120 2.74 -3.73 10.90
C ARG A 120 4.23 -3.93 11.20
N GLN A 121 4.97 -4.53 10.27
CA GLN A 121 6.43 -4.65 10.39
C GLN A 121 7.10 -3.34 9.98
N CYS A 122 6.67 -2.73 8.87
CA CYS A 122 7.15 -1.42 8.42
C CYS A 122 6.90 -0.31 9.44
N SER A 123 5.76 -0.31 10.14
CA SER A 123 5.48 0.71 11.16
C SER A 123 6.34 0.59 12.42
N LYS A 124 7.14 -0.47 12.54
CA LYS A 124 8.07 -0.71 13.68
C LYS A 124 9.54 -0.56 13.28
N ALA A 125 9.82 -0.47 11.98
CA ALA A 125 11.16 -0.29 11.42
C ALA A 125 11.57 1.18 11.49
#